data_AF-A0A959BII2-F1
#
_entry.id   AF-A0A959BII2-F1
#
_cell.length_a   1.000
_cell.length_b   1.000
_cell.length_c   1.000
_cell.angle_alpha   90.00
_cell.angle_beta   90.00
_cell.angle_gamma   90.00
#
_symmetry.space_group_name_H-M   'P 1'
#
loop_
_entity.id
_entity.type
_entity.pdbx_description
1 polymer ?
#
loop_
_entity_poly.entity_id
_entity_poly.type
_entity_poly.pdbx_seq_one_letter_code
_entity_poly.pdbx_strand_id
1 'polypeptide(L)'
;NRYKEKIVNSNCIRQVNFSLQAFKDNFPHRGLGPYLKPIFEFVRLANELKPALYTNFRLWNQESNDSDNEDIFLKIEEYFEVKINRNIEVGAIKSKNIWNRLYLHFDSRFEWPSLSLPHQGTQGRCHGVVNHIGIHADGSVVPCCLDKNAVINLGNVKEQSLADILNSDRFAEMRNGFLKGVLVEELCQHCTYINRFKRN
;
A
#
# COMPACT_ATOMS: atom_id res chain seq x y z
N ASN A 1 7.98 -20.14 -0.29
CA ASN A 1 7.13 -19.98 -1.50
C ASN A 1 6.02 -21.03 -1.59
N ARG A 2 5.01 -20.97 -0.69
CA ARG A 2 3.92 -21.97 -0.61
C ARG A 2 2.93 -21.93 -1.78
N TYR A 3 2.76 -20.77 -2.43
CA TYR A 3 1.73 -20.55 -3.45
C TYR A 3 2.29 -20.05 -4.80
N LYS A 4 3.60 -20.18 -5.03
CA LYS A 4 4.26 -19.62 -6.24
C LYS A 4 3.60 -20.07 -7.55
N GLU A 5 3.33 -21.37 -7.69
CA GLU A 5 2.74 -21.95 -8.91
C GLU A 5 1.32 -21.45 -9.14
N LYS A 6 0.51 -21.38 -8.07
CA LYS A 6 -0.86 -20.84 -8.16
C LYS A 6 -0.86 -19.38 -8.60
N ILE A 7 0.10 -18.58 -8.13
CA ILE A 7 0.20 -17.16 -8.50
C ILE A 7 0.62 -17.01 -9.96
N VAL A 8 1.66 -17.73 -10.38
CA VAL A 8 2.23 -17.62 -11.74
C VAL A 8 1.25 -18.15 -12.79
N ASN A 9 0.57 -19.27 -12.52
CA ASN A 9 -0.37 -19.87 -13.46
C ASN A 9 -1.77 -19.23 -13.43
N SER A 10 -2.03 -18.28 -12.54
CA SER A 10 -3.33 -17.62 -12.46
C SER A 10 -3.54 -16.64 -13.61
N ASN A 11 -4.66 -16.76 -14.34
CA ASN A 11 -5.00 -15.82 -15.40
C ASN A 11 -5.52 -14.45 -14.89
N CYS A 12 -5.94 -14.35 -13.63
CA CYS A 12 -6.51 -13.11 -13.08
C CYS A 12 -5.49 -12.19 -12.40
N ILE A 13 -4.30 -12.71 -12.06
CA ILE A 13 -3.27 -11.91 -11.41
C ILE A 13 -2.47 -11.14 -12.48
N ARG A 14 -2.62 -9.82 -12.49
CA ARG A 14 -1.87 -8.91 -13.37
C ARG A 14 -0.53 -8.46 -12.77
N GLN A 15 -0.45 -8.35 -11.44
CA GLN A 15 0.69 -7.74 -10.75
C GLN A 15 0.91 -8.33 -9.36
N VAL A 16 2.17 -8.53 -8.97
CA VAL A 16 2.60 -8.92 -7.63
C VAL A 16 3.49 -7.83 -7.05
N ASN A 17 3.26 -7.45 -5.80
CA ASN A 17 4.03 -6.42 -5.11
C ASN A 17 4.68 -6.99 -3.86
N PHE A 18 5.98 -6.74 -3.68
CA PHE A 18 6.74 -7.10 -2.50
C PHE A 18 7.19 -5.82 -1.81
N SER A 19 6.74 -5.59 -0.57
CA SER A 19 7.21 -4.48 0.26
C SER A 19 8.51 -4.86 0.95
N LEU A 20 9.64 -4.56 0.31
CA LEU A 20 10.95 -4.99 0.80
C LEU A 20 11.36 -4.23 2.07
N GLN A 21 10.98 -2.95 2.16
CA GLN A 21 11.24 -2.10 3.31
C GLN A 21 10.61 -2.64 4.61
N ALA A 22 9.43 -3.27 4.49
CA ALA A 22 8.70 -3.78 5.65
C ALA A 22 9.50 -4.86 6.41
N PHE A 23 10.39 -5.60 5.74
CA PHE A 23 11.24 -6.56 6.43
C PHE A 23 12.26 -5.88 7.33
N LYS A 24 12.92 -4.81 6.85
CA LYS A 24 13.89 -4.06 7.65
C LYS A 24 13.21 -3.44 8.87
N ASP A 25 12.03 -2.84 8.68
CA ASP A 25 11.28 -2.19 9.75
C ASP A 25 10.84 -3.19 10.85
N ASN A 26 10.47 -4.42 10.48
CA ASN A 26 10.00 -5.44 11.44
C ASN A 26 11.12 -6.34 12.01
N PHE A 27 12.24 -6.47 11.32
CA PHE A 27 13.32 -7.40 11.67
C PHE A 27 14.72 -6.77 11.48
N PRO A 28 15.03 -5.67 12.18
CA PRO A 28 16.25 -4.88 11.93
C PRO A 28 17.56 -5.67 12.13
N HIS A 29 17.53 -6.72 12.94
CA HIS A 29 18.72 -7.55 13.23
C HIS A 29 18.82 -8.83 12.41
N ARG A 30 17.89 -9.08 11.46
CA ARG A 30 17.93 -10.27 10.61
C ARG A 30 18.59 -9.98 9.27
N GLY A 31 19.37 -10.92 8.78
CA GLY A 31 20.02 -10.81 7.47
C GLY A 31 19.00 -10.71 6.33
N LEU A 32 19.22 -9.77 5.40
CA LEU A 32 18.37 -9.55 4.23
C LEU A 32 18.41 -10.68 3.20
N GLY A 33 19.56 -11.35 3.05
CA GLY A 33 19.77 -12.36 2.00
C GLY A 33 18.72 -13.48 2.03
N PRO A 34 18.51 -14.17 3.17
CA PRO A 34 17.49 -15.21 3.29
C PRO A 34 16.05 -14.74 3.00
N TYR A 35 15.76 -13.45 3.22
CA TYR A 35 14.45 -12.87 2.91
C TYR A 35 14.29 -12.55 1.42
N LEU A 36 15.31 -11.92 0.80
CA LEU A 36 15.26 -11.47 -0.58
C LEU A 36 15.39 -12.62 -1.59
N LYS A 37 16.22 -13.63 -1.30
CA LYS A 37 16.48 -14.76 -2.20
C LYS A 37 15.19 -15.42 -2.73
N PRO A 38 14.24 -15.89 -1.89
CA PRO A 38 13.03 -16.52 -2.39
C PRO A 38 12.10 -15.56 -3.17
N ILE A 39 12.19 -14.25 -2.94
CA ILE A 39 11.45 -13.23 -3.70
C ILE A 39 12.07 -13.09 -5.09
N PHE A 40 13.40 -13.00 -5.18
CA PHE A 40 14.12 -12.87 -6.45
C PHE A 40 13.96 -14.13 -7.32
N GLU A 41 14.04 -15.31 -6.72
CA GLU A 41 13.74 -16.59 -7.38
C GLU A 41 12.32 -16.62 -7.95
N PHE A 42 11.34 -16.13 -7.18
CA PHE A 42 9.97 -16.02 -7.67
C PHE A 42 9.86 -15.06 -8.86
N VAL A 43 10.52 -13.89 -8.81
CA VAL A 43 10.46 -12.91 -9.89
C VAL A 43 11.04 -13.46 -11.19
N ARG A 44 12.18 -14.16 -11.15
CA ARG A 44 12.73 -14.82 -12.36
C ARG A 44 11.78 -15.87 -12.91
N LEU A 45 11.32 -16.78 -12.05
CA LEU A 45 10.37 -17.83 -12.46
C LEU A 45 9.10 -17.24 -13.08
N ALA A 46 8.55 -16.20 -12.46
CA ALA A 46 7.33 -15.57 -12.95
C ALA A 46 7.56 -14.81 -14.26
N ASN A 47 8.73 -14.19 -14.45
CA ASN A 47 9.09 -13.54 -15.69
C ASN A 47 9.26 -14.55 -16.84
N GLU A 48 9.85 -15.72 -16.57
CA GLU A 48 10.04 -16.80 -17.54
C GLU A 48 8.70 -17.44 -17.95
N LEU A 49 7.86 -17.81 -16.97
CA LEU A 49 6.61 -18.54 -17.23
C LEU A 49 5.44 -17.63 -17.61
N LYS A 50 5.47 -16.36 -17.18
CA LYS A 50 4.42 -15.37 -17.46
C LYS A 50 5.01 -13.98 -17.71
N PRO A 51 5.63 -13.74 -18.88
CA PRO A 51 6.28 -12.47 -19.21
C PRO A 51 5.38 -11.22 -19.13
N ALA A 52 4.06 -11.40 -19.15
CA ALA A 52 3.07 -10.32 -19.01
C ALA A 52 2.81 -9.90 -17.54
N LEU A 53 3.22 -10.69 -16.55
CA LEU A 53 3.03 -10.37 -15.14
C LEU A 53 3.96 -9.23 -14.70
N TYR A 54 3.41 -8.21 -14.05
CA TYR A 54 4.20 -7.17 -13.41
C TYR A 54 4.66 -7.61 -12.02
N THR A 55 5.92 -7.33 -11.69
CA THR A 55 6.47 -7.53 -10.35
C THR A 55 7.05 -6.21 -9.85
N ASN A 56 6.77 -5.89 -8.59
CA ASN A 56 7.17 -4.61 -8.01
C ASN A 56 7.88 -4.82 -6.68
N PHE A 57 9.05 -4.24 -6.53
CA PHE A 57 9.71 -4.07 -5.25
C PHE A 57 9.36 -2.68 -4.72
N ARG A 58 8.54 -2.65 -3.67
CA ARG A 58 8.17 -1.41 -2.99
C ARG A 58 9.22 -1.07 -1.95
N LEU A 59 9.53 0.21 -1.87
CA LEU A 59 10.45 0.85 -0.91
C LEU A 59 9.77 2.15 -0.46
N TRP A 60 8.70 2.02 0.35
CA TRP A 60 7.92 3.16 0.86
C TRP A 60 8.51 3.72 2.17
N ASN A 61 9.82 3.83 2.19
CA ASN A 61 10.61 4.44 3.25
C ASN A 61 11.66 5.38 2.65
N GLN A 62 11.54 5.72 1.36
CA GLN A 62 12.52 6.55 0.69
C GLN A 62 12.10 8.01 0.81
N GLU A 63 12.87 8.78 1.57
CA GLU A 63 12.89 10.24 1.47
C GLU A 63 14.07 10.66 0.56
N SER A 64 14.04 11.87 0.03
CA SER A 64 15.09 12.36 -0.88
C SER A 64 16.46 12.21 -0.21
N ASN A 65 17.35 11.42 -0.82
CA ASN A 65 18.72 11.11 -0.39
C ASN A 65 18.90 10.14 0.79
N ASP A 66 17.91 9.33 1.13
CA ASP A 66 18.07 8.32 2.17
C ASP A 66 18.91 7.09 1.70
N SER A 67 19.95 6.75 2.47
CA SER A 67 20.80 5.57 2.27
C SER A 67 20.17 4.25 2.76
N ASP A 68 19.00 4.33 3.39
CA ASP A 68 18.31 3.22 4.05
C ASP A 68 18.09 1.97 3.19
N ASN A 69 18.14 2.07 1.85
CA ASN A 69 17.85 0.96 0.95
C ASN A 69 19.05 0.54 0.07
N GLU A 70 20.27 1.07 0.31
CA GLU A 70 21.42 0.77 -0.55
C GLU A 70 21.80 -0.71 -0.54
N ASP A 71 21.71 -1.38 0.62
CA ASP A 71 21.93 -2.83 0.75
C ASP A 71 20.93 -3.66 -0.06
N ILE A 72 19.68 -3.20 -0.19
CA ILE A 72 18.66 -3.80 -1.05
C ILE A 72 19.01 -3.55 -2.52
N PHE A 73 19.38 -2.32 -2.90
CA PHE A 73 19.76 -2.01 -4.28
C PHE A 73 20.92 -2.86 -4.75
N LEU A 74 22.00 -2.95 -3.96
CA LEU A 74 23.18 -3.76 -4.30
C LEU A 74 22.80 -5.24 -4.52
N LYS A 75 21.93 -5.80 -3.68
CA LYS A 75 21.45 -7.19 -3.84
C LYS A 75 20.60 -7.39 -5.09
N ILE A 76 19.80 -6.40 -5.48
CA ILE A 76 19.03 -6.45 -6.71
C ILE A 76 19.97 -6.35 -7.92
N GLU A 77 20.91 -5.40 -7.91
CA GLU A 77 21.90 -5.23 -8.98
C GLU A 77 22.74 -6.49 -9.18
N GLU A 78 23.20 -7.12 -8.09
CA GLU A 78 23.95 -8.37 -8.11
C GLU A 78 23.13 -9.52 -8.70
N TYR A 79 21.88 -9.72 -8.24
CA TYR A 79 21.09 -10.87 -8.63
C TYR A 79 20.51 -10.79 -10.05
N PHE A 80 20.10 -9.58 -10.47
CA PHE A 80 19.48 -9.36 -11.79
C PHE A 80 20.46 -8.80 -12.83
N GLU A 81 21.73 -8.61 -12.45
CA GLU A 81 22.81 -8.10 -13.32
C GLU A 81 22.44 -6.76 -13.97
N VAL A 82 21.88 -5.85 -13.17
CA VAL A 82 21.40 -4.52 -13.61
C VAL A 82 22.10 -3.40 -12.87
N LYS A 83 21.97 -2.18 -13.37
CA LYS A 83 22.38 -0.96 -12.67
C LYS A 83 21.18 -0.07 -12.35
N ILE A 84 20.99 0.24 -11.08
CA ILE A 84 19.89 1.05 -10.58
C ILE A 84 20.38 2.50 -10.42
N ASN A 85 19.66 3.44 -11.04
CA ASN A 85 19.91 4.86 -10.81
C ASN A 85 19.28 5.29 -9.48
N ARG A 86 20.14 5.63 -8.51
CA ARG A 86 19.78 6.08 -7.15
C ARG A 86 19.13 7.47 -7.11
N ASN A 87 19.20 8.26 -8.19
CA ASN A 87 18.57 9.58 -8.23
C ASN A 87 17.03 9.44 -8.27
N ILE A 88 16.39 9.38 -7.11
CA ILE A 88 14.95 9.13 -6.95
C ILE A 88 14.26 10.43 -6.53
N GLU A 89 13.52 11.03 -7.47
CA GLU A 89 12.60 12.12 -7.18
C GLU A 89 11.22 11.56 -6.86
N VAL A 90 10.97 11.26 -5.57
CA VAL A 90 9.70 10.65 -5.09
C VAL A 90 8.47 11.52 -5.43
N GLY A 91 8.66 12.83 -5.59
CA GLY A 91 7.61 13.77 -6.01
C GLY A 91 7.20 13.69 -7.48
N ALA A 92 8.07 13.17 -8.37
CA ALA A 92 7.85 13.14 -9.82
C ALA A 92 7.72 11.71 -10.37
N ILE A 93 8.64 10.81 -10.00
CA ILE A 93 8.71 9.44 -10.53
C ILE A 93 8.67 8.43 -9.38
N LYS A 94 7.47 7.91 -9.12
CA LYS A 94 7.23 6.90 -8.07
C LYS A 94 7.47 5.46 -8.50
N SER A 95 7.71 5.21 -9.79
CA SER A 95 7.96 3.87 -10.31
C SER A 95 9.05 3.89 -11.37
N LYS A 96 10.03 3.00 -11.24
CA LYS A 96 11.15 2.85 -12.18
C LYS A 96 11.25 1.40 -12.63
N ASN A 97 11.22 1.17 -13.94
CA ASN A 97 11.54 -0.14 -14.48
C ASN A 97 13.03 -0.43 -14.31
N ILE A 98 13.37 -1.65 -13.89
CA ILE A 98 14.77 -2.05 -13.67
C ILE A 98 15.17 -3.32 -14.41
N TRP A 99 14.23 -4.21 -14.74
CA TRP A 99 14.50 -5.46 -15.47
C TRP A 99 13.20 -6.07 -16.03
N ASN A 100 13.03 -6.17 -17.35
CA ASN A 100 11.80 -6.68 -17.98
C ASN A 100 10.52 -5.99 -17.44
N ARG A 101 9.65 -6.73 -16.72
CA ARG A 101 8.46 -6.18 -16.02
C ARG A 101 8.63 -6.10 -14.50
N LEU A 102 9.87 -5.97 -14.04
CA LEU A 102 10.24 -5.68 -12.66
C LEU A 102 10.44 -4.18 -12.47
N TYR A 103 9.75 -3.61 -11.49
CA TYR A 103 9.82 -2.19 -11.16
C TYR A 103 10.19 -1.96 -9.68
N LEU A 104 10.92 -0.88 -9.42
CA LEU A 104 11.04 -0.28 -8.09
C LEU A 104 9.90 0.73 -7.89
N HIS A 105 9.23 0.67 -6.76
CA HIS A 105 8.15 1.58 -6.39
C HIS A 105 8.49 2.33 -5.11
N PHE A 106 8.60 3.65 -5.21
CA PHE A 106 9.00 4.53 -4.11
C PHE A 106 7.80 5.30 -3.57
N ASP A 107 7.76 5.46 -2.25
CA ASP A 107 6.88 6.42 -1.59
C ASP A 107 7.49 6.84 -0.25
N SER A 108 6.95 7.90 0.34
CA SER A 108 7.28 8.33 1.70
C SER A 108 6.63 7.40 2.74
N ARG A 109 7.22 7.35 3.94
CA ARG A 109 6.57 6.71 5.08
C ARG A 109 5.24 7.40 5.37
N PHE A 110 4.29 6.64 5.92
CA PHE A 110 3.07 7.18 6.49
C PHE A 110 2.87 6.62 7.88
N GLU A 111 2.16 7.39 8.69
CA GLU A 111 1.70 6.94 9.99
C GLU A 111 0.30 6.36 9.88
N TRP A 112 0.06 5.24 10.55
CA TRP A 112 -1.27 4.64 10.58
C TRP A 112 -2.21 5.55 11.39
N PRO A 113 -3.44 5.80 10.92
CA PRO A 113 -4.40 6.60 11.67
C PRO A 113 -4.63 6.02 13.06
N SER A 114 -4.65 6.90 14.06
CA SER A 114 -4.96 6.58 15.45
C SER A 114 -5.61 7.78 16.11
N LEU A 115 -6.57 7.54 17.00
CA LEU A 115 -7.20 8.58 17.82
C LEU A 115 -6.20 9.27 18.76
N SER A 116 -5.04 8.64 19.02
CA SER A 116 -3.97 9.21 19.83
C SER A 116 -3.12 10.25 19.10
N LEU A 117 -3.22 10.36 17.77
CA LEU A 117 -2.45 11.35 17.00
C LEU A 117 -3.00 12.76 17.25
N PRO A 118 -2.25 13.83 16.93
CA PRO A 118 -2.79 15.17 16.98
C PRO A 118 -3.99 15.36 16.04
N HIS A 119 -4.95 16.18 16.46
CA HIS A 119 -6.06 16.61 15.59
C HIS A 119 -5.51 17.36 14.37
N GLN A 120 -5.91 16.91 13.17
CA GLN A 120 -5.48 17.46 11.87
C GLN A 120 -6.45 18.53 11.34
N GLY A 121 -7.62 18.67 11.94
CA GLY A 121 -8.70 19.57 11.52
C GLY A 121 -10.01 18.84 11.18
N THR A 122 -11.08 19.62 10.96
CA THR A 122 -12.40 19.11 10.54
C THR A 122 -12.64 19.24 9.03
N GLN A 123 -11.69 19.84 8.31
CA GLN A 123 -11.75 20.03 6.86
C GLN A 123 -10.58 19.30 6.20
N GLY A 124 -10.84 18.64 5.08
CA GLY A 124 -9.83 17.90 4.33
C GLY A 124 -10.42 17.07 3.19
N ARG A 125 -9.56 16.71 2.24
CA ARG A 125 -9.92 15.82 1.13
C ARG A 125 -9.64 14.37 1.53
N CYS A 126 -10.67 13.52 1.49
CA CYS A 126 -10.56 12.09 1.71
C CYS A 126 -11.28 11.32 0.59
N HIS A 127 -10.74 10.15 0.22
CA HIS A 127 -11.30 9.29 -0.83
C HIS A 127 -12.04 8.06 -0.29
N GLY A 128 -11.92 7.76 1.02
CA GLY A 128 -12.69 6.69 1.66
C GLY A 128 -14.19 6.99 1.53
N VAL A 129 -15.03 5.97 1.41
CA VAL A 129 -16.48 6.00 1.09
C VAL A 129 -16.89 6.72 -0.21
N VAL A 130 -16.03 7.58 -0.78
CA VAL A 130 -16.29 8.28 -2.05
C VAL A 130 -15.93 7.39 -3.23
N ASN A 131 -14.72 6.83 -3.22
CA ASN A 131 -14.20 6.02 -4.33
C ASN A 131 -13.97 4.56 -3.94
N HIS A 132 -13.90 4.25 -2.65
CA HIS A 132 -13.60 2.91 -2.16
C HIS A 132 -14.07 2.71 -0.72
N ILE A 133 -14.09 1.45 -0.30
CA ILE A 133 -14.31 0.98 1.07
C ILE A 133 -13.28 -0.10 1.41
N GLY A 134 -13.15 -0.46 2.67
CA GLY A 134 -12.50 -1.70 3.11
C GLY A 134 -13.51 -2.71 3.63
N ILE A 135 -13.25 -4.00 3.42
CA ILE A 135 -13.98 -5.09 4.07
C ILE A 135 -12.94 -5.96 4.78
N HIS A 136 -13.04 -6.07 6.10
CA HIS A 136 -12.14 -6.86 6.92
C HIS A 136 -12.49 -8.36 6.84
N ALA A 137 -11.58 -9.22 7.30
CA ALA A 137 -11.74 -10.68 7.24
C ALA A 137 -12.93 -11.19 8.09
N ASP A 138 -13.30 -10.44 9.12
CA ASP A 138 -14.48 -10.70 9.96
C ASP A 138 -15.79 -10.24 9.29
N GLY A 139 -15.73 -9.54 8.15
CA GLY A 139 -16.88 -9.01 7.42
C GLY A 139 -17.18 -7.53 7.70
N SER A 140 -16.48 -6.89 8.65
CA SER A 140 -16.69 -5.49 8.98
C SER A 140 -16.36 -4.58 7.79
N VAL A 141 -17.26 -3.66 7.46
CA VAL A 141 -17.11 -2.66 6.40
C VAL A 141 -16.62 -1.36 7.00
N VAL A 142 -15.52 -0.84 6.46
CA VAL A 142 -14.84 0.36 6.95
C VAL A 142 -14.68 1.38 5.80
N PRO A 143 -14.52 2.67 6.10
CA PRO A 143 -14.43 3.70 5.07
C PRO A 143 -13.18 3.61 4.19
N CYS A 144 -12.07 3.10 4.72
CA CYS A 144 -10.83 2.90 3.98
C CYS A 144 -9.96 1.84 4.66
N CYS A 145 -8.98 1.28 3.93
CA CYS A 145 -8.08 0.25 4.45
C CYS A 145 -7.13 0.73 5.56
N LEU A 146 -7.05 2.03 5.82
CA LEU A 146 -6.23 2.59 6.91
C LEU A 146 -6.92 2.49 8.28
N ASP A 147 -8.24 2.27 8.32
CA ASP A 147 -8.97 1.98 9.55
C ASP A 147 -8.83 0.51 9.95
N LYS A 148 -7.59 0.09 10.23
CA LYS A 148 -7.23 -1.32 10.49
C LYS A 148 -7.98 -1.95 11.68
N ASN A 149 -8.44 -1.13 12.62
CA ASN A 149 -9.13 -1.58 13.83
C ASN A 149 -10.66 -1.49 13.70
N ALA A 150 -11.18 -1.11 12.53
CA ALA A 150 -12.61 -0.88 12.29
C ALA A 150 -13.24 0.06 13.33
N VAL A 151 -12.54 1.16 13.65
CA VAL A 151 -13.06 2.21 14.54
C VAL A 151 -14.33 2.82 13.92
N ILE A 152 -14.33 2.99 12.60
CA ILE A 152 -15.47 3.46 11.82
C ILE A 152 -16.13 2.24 11.17
N ASN A 153 -16.93 1.50 11.95
CA ASN A 153 -17.71 0.37 11.44
C ASN A 153 -19.01 0.85 10.77
N LEU A 154 -19.11 0.62 9.46
CA LEU A 154 -20.26 0.99 8.62
C LEU A 154 -21.29 -0.16 8.51
N GLY A 155 -20.99 -1.34 9.06
CA GLY A 155 -21.83 -2.54 9.06
C GLY A 155 -21.02 -3.80 8.77
N ASN A 156 -21.66 -4.98 8.79
CA ASN A 156 -20.99 -6.25 8.52
C ASN A 156 -21.68 -7.02 7.37
N VAL A 157 -20.92 -7.42 6.35
CA VAL A 157 -21.46 -8.14 5.17
C VAL A 157 -21.94 -9.57 5.47
N LYS A 158 -21.66 -10.08 6.68
CA LYS A 158 -22.20 -11.36 7.17
C LYS A 158 -23.58 -11.22 7.79
N GLU A 159 -23.98 -10.00 8.15
CA GLU A 159 -25.24 -9.71 8.85
C GLU A 159 -26.27 -9.05 7.92
N GLN A 160 -25.81 -8.24 6.96
CA GLN A 160 -26.65 -7.54 6.00
C GLN A 160 -25.97 -7.42 4.64
N SER A 161 -26.74 -7.12 3.59
CA SER A 161 -26.17 -7.02 2.24
C SER A 161 -25.25 -5.80 2.15
N LEU A 162 -24.23 -5.89 1.29
CA LEU A 162 -23.36 -4.73 1.02
C LEU A 162 -24.17 -3.55 0.46
N ALA A 163 -25.23 -3.80 -0.30
CA ALA A 163 -26.10 -2.74 -0.83
C ALA A 163 -26.80 -1.99 0.31
N ASP A 164 -27.28 -2.68 1.34
CA ASP A 164 -27.92 -2.05 2.50
C ASP A 164 -26.93 -1.19 3.29
N ILE A 165 -25.70 -1.68 3.47
CA ILE A 165 -24.61 -0.91 4.12
C ILE A 165 -24.32 0.38 3.36
N LEU A 166 -24.18 0.30 2.03
CA LEU A 166 -23.83 1.44 1.17
C LEU A 166 -24.98 2.45 1.02
N ASN A 167 -26.22 2.03 1.27
CA ASN A 167 -27.40 2.90 1.25
C ASN A 167 -27.83 3.37 2.65
N SER A 168 -27.09 3.00 3.71
CA SER A 168 -27.38 3.45 5.07
C SER A 168 -27.18 4.96 5.23
N ASP A 169 -27.94 5.57 6.13
CA ASP A 169 -27.84 7.00 6.43
C ASP A 169 -26.42 7.38 6.86
N ARG A 170 -25.78 6.56 7.71
CA ARG A 170 -24.40 6.78 8.15
C ARG A 170 -23.42 6.82 6.97
N PHE A 171 -23.54 5.89 6.01
CA PHE A 171 -22.69 5.88 4.82
C PHE A 171 -22.93 7.13 3.96
N ALA A 172 -24.19 7.48 3.73
CA ALA A 172 -24.58 8.63 2.93
C ALA A 172 -24.09 9.95 3.54
N GLU A 173 -24.26 10.14 4.86
CA GLU A 173 -23.78 11.31 5.60
C GLU A 173 -22.26 11.46 5.51
N MET A 174 -21.53 10.38 5.77
CA MET A 174 -20.07 10.39 5.69
C MET A 174 -19.58 10.72 4.27
N ARG A 175 -20.17 10.08 3.25
CA ARG A 175 -19.84 10.34 1.84
C ARG A 175 -20.14 11.78 1.44
N ASN A 176 -21.29 12.30 1.84
CA ASN A 176 -21.68 13.68 1.56
C ASN A 176 -20.77 14.69 2.25
N GLY A 177 -20.36 14.42 3.50
CA GLY A 177 -19.37 15.23 4.20
C GLY A 177 -18.04 15.25 3.46
N PHE A 178 -17.52 14.09 3.07
CA PHE A 178 -16.23 14.00 2.38
C PHE A 178 -16.24 14.66 0.99
N LEU A 179 -17.36 14.56 0.25
CA LEU A 179 -17.54 15.29 -1.01
C LEU A 179 -17.53 16.81 -0.84
N LYS A 180 -17.94 17.31 0.33
CA LYS A 180 -17.90 18.73 0.70
C LYS A 180 -16.59 19.14 1.39
N GLY A 181 -15.62 18.23 1.50
CA GLY A 181 -14.35 18.47 2.19
C GLY A 181 -14.45 18.47 3.72
N VAL A 182 -15.51 17.91 4.30
CA VAL A 182 -15.74 17.85 5.76
C VAL A 182 -15.37 16.46 6.28
N LEU A 183 -14.47 16.39 7.26
CA LEU A 183 -14.04 15.15 7.91
C LEU A 183 -15.03 14.79 9.04
N VAL A 184 -16.04 13.99 8.70
CA VAL A 184 -17.17 13.66 9.60
C VAL A 184 -16.76 12.78 10.79
N GLU A 185 -15.84 11.83 10.57
CA GLU A 185 -15.45 10.84 11.58
C GLU A 185 -14.19 11.25 12.33
N GLU A 186 -14.16 11.03 13.65
CA GLU A 186 -13.05 11.46 14.53
C GLU A 186 -11.70 10.86 14.11
N LEU A 187 -11.66 9.57 13.77
CA LEU A 187 -10.42 8.95 13.28
C LEU A 187 -9.90 9.64 12.02
N CYS A 188 -10.78 10.13 11.14
CA CYS A 188 -10.39 10.87 9.95
C CYS A 188 -9.87 12.27 10.28
N GLN A 189 -10.37 12.90 11.33
CA GLN A 189 -9.85 14.18 11.84
C GLN A 189 -8.47 14.04 12.48
N HIS A 190 -8.06 12.85 12.90
CA HIS A 190 -6.72 12.55 13.43
C HIS A 190 -5.79 11.88 12.40
N CYS A 191 -6.28 11.65 11.17
CA CYS A 191 -5.55 10.93 10.14
C CYS A 191 -4.51 11.81 9.43
N THR A 192 -3.22 11.60 9.68
CA THR A 192 -2.13 12.35 9.01
C THR A 192 -2.02 12.05 7.51
N TYR A 193 -2.56 10.92 7.03
CA TYR A 193 -2.53 10.54 5.62
C TYR A 193 -3.26 11.54 4.71
N ILE A 194 -4.28 12.24 5.22
CA ILE A 194 -5.04 13.25 4.46
C ILE A 194 -4.15 14.40 3.97
N ASN A 195 -3.03 14.65 4.66
CA ASN A 195 -2.10 15.72 4.30
C ASN A 195 -1.46 15.49 2.92
N ARG A 196 -1.42 14.24 2.43
CA ARG A 196 -0.95 13.90 1.09
C ARG A 196 -1.82 14.44 -0.04
N PHE A 197 -3.04 14.89 0.28
CA PHE A 197 -3.98 15.44 -0.69
C PHE A 197 -4.14 16.96 -0.58
N LYS A 198 -3.45 17.60 0.37
CA LYS A 198 -3.40 19.06 0.45
C LYS A 198 -2.71 19.56 -0.82
N ARG A 199 -3.35 20.48 -1.53
CA ARG A 199 -2.70 21.23 -2.61
C ARG A 199 -1.90 22.34 -1.95
N ASN A 200 -0.62 22.46 -2.31
CA ASN A 200 0.17 23.65 -2.02
C ASN A 200 -0.46 24.86 -2.72
#